data_AF-A0A3D2RP25-F1
#
_entry.id   AF-A0A3D2RP25-F1
#
_cell.length_a   1.000
_cell.length_b   1.000
_cell.length_c   1.000
_cell.angle_alpha   90.00
_cell.angle_beta   90.00
_cell.angle_gamma   90.00
#
_symmetry.space_group_name_H-M   'P 1'
#
loop_
_entity.id
_entity.type
_entity.pdbx_description
1 polymer ?
#
loop_
_entity_poly.entity_id
_entity_poly.type
_entity_poly.pdbx_seq_one_letter_code
_entity_poly.pdbx_strand_id
1 'polypeptide(L)'
;DYFVRAMGGTRSNFGRSDTEEFASKQTMGFRVKPAAVVDQPLTEGTLDLLSDCERAGSVAGGPLKFTVTSPYMLARTLLDKHYGDFEELLMGVADVLAKQVKDLPCACLQVDEANIPGNPTDGPLAAKAINRVLDGVSKGTERAVHFCFGNYGGQVIQTGTWDALIGFLNELHVDHLVLELAHRPDDDLEALKGVDSRIKLGLGVVDIKVNQVESADEIARRIEKAEGVLGNGRVGYIHPDCGFWMLKRSVSDRKIAALVAGRNLFLEL
;
A
#
# COMPACT_ATOMS: atom_id res chain seq x y z
N ASP A 1 -2.28 13.73 3.43
CA ASP A 1 -2.71 15.09 3.06
C ASP A 1 -3.79 15.07 1.98
N TYR A 2 -3.49 14.52 0.79
CA TYR A 2 -4.44 14.46 -0.33
C TYR A 2 -5.85 14.01 0.06
N PHE A 3 -5.96 12.81 0.64
CA PHE A 3 -7.23 12.21 1.05
C PHE A 3 -7.90 13.01 2.18
N VAL A 4 -7.25 13.04 3.34
CA VAL A 4 -7.88 13.49 4.59
C VAL A 4 -8.16 15.00 4.66
N ARG A 5 -7.50 15.83 3.85
CA ARG A 5 -7.86 17.27 3.78
C ARG A 5 -9.08 17.53 2.90
N ALA A 6 -9.38 16.62 1.97
CA ALA A 6 -10.56 16.71 1.13
C ALA A 6 -11.79 16.10 1.81
N MET A 7 -11.59 15.19 2.78
CA MET A 7 -12.69 14.62 3.57
C MET A 7 -13.42 15.70 4.39
N GLY A 8 -14.75 15.60 4.41
CA GLY A 8 -15.60 16.46 5.23
C GLY A 8 -15.50 16.08 6.70
N GLY A 9 -15.79 17.05 7.57
CA GLY A 9 -15.60 16.91 9.03
C GLY A 9 -14.16 17.15 9.50
N THR A 10 -13.25 17.43 8.55
CA THR A 10 -11.86 17.79 8.84
C THR A 10 -11.60 19.28 8.60
N ARG A 11 -10.61 19.84 9.31
CA ARG A 11 -10.02 21.15 8.99
C ARG A 11 -8.52 21.04 8.75
N SER A 12 -8.04 21.82 7.77
CA SER A 12 -6.62 21.97 7.44
C SER A 12 -5.99 23.24 8.03
N ASN A 13 -6.81 24.16 8.54
CA ASN A 13 -6.36 25.34 9.27
C ASN A 13 -6.19 24.98 10.75
N PHE A 14 -4.96 24.78 11.19
CA PHE A 14 -4.62 24.43 12.58
C PHE A 14 -3.32 25.11 13.02
N GLY A 15 -3.20 25.32 14.34
CA GLY A 15 -2.15 26.14 14.94
C GLY A 15 -1.07 25.34 15.66
N ARG A 16 -0.23 26.08 16.40
CA ARG A 16 0.83 25.52 17.26
C ARG A 16 0.28 24.52 18.27
N SER A 17 -0.83 24.84 18.94
CA SER A 17 -1.42 23.97 19.97
C SER A 17 -1.87 22.62 19.40
N ASP A 18 -2.54 22.61 18.24
CA ASP A 18 -2.91 21.35 17.58
C ASP A 18 -1.66 20.54 17.17
N THR A 19 -0.60 21.22 16.75
CA THR A 19 0.68 20.58 16.40
C THR A 19 1.35 19.94 17.61
N GLU A 20 1.43 20.65 18.73
CA GLU A 20 2.01 20.15 19.99
C GLU A 20 1.18 18.98 20.53
N GLU A 21 -0.16 19.09 20.47
CA GLU A 21 -1.06 18.02 20.87
C GLU A 21 -0.85 16.75 20.02
N PHE A 22 -0.84 16.88 18.69
CA PHE A 22 -0.57 15.75 17.80
C PHE A 22 0.81 15.12 18.06
N ALA A 23 1.85 15.94 18.19
CA ALA A 23 3.20 15.46 18.46
C ALA A 23 3.32 14.70 19.78
N SER A 24 2.53 15.08 20.81
CA SER A 24 2.52 14.39 22.09
C SER A 24 1.91 12.98 22.05
N LYS A 25 1.08 12.67 21.05
CA LYS A 25 0.50 11.33 20.86
C LYS A 25 1.50 10.29 20.31
N GLN A 26 2.67 10.72 19.81
CA GLN A 26 3.77 9.88 19.31
C GLN A 26 3.38 8.74 18.34
N THR A 27 2.27 8.88 17.61
CA THR A 27 1.75 7.81 16.76
C THR A 27 2.55 7.58 15.47
N MET A 28 3.36 8.56 15.06
CA MET A 28 4.12 8.58 13.80
C MET A 28 5.46 9.32 13.94
N GLY A 29 6.57 8.59 14.14
CA GLY A 29 7.89 9.19 14.37
C GLY A 29 8.42 10.09 13.24
N PHE A 30 7.96 9.90 12.00
CA PHE A 30 8.38 10.71 10.85
C PHE A 30 7.52 11.97 10.62
N ARG A 31 6.44 12.16 11.40
CA ARG A 31 5.46 13.24 11.17
C ARG A 31 5.15 13.97 12.48
N VAL A 32 5.51 15.24 12.53
CA VAL A 32 5.30 16.10 13.72
C VAL A 32 4.06 16.98 13.67
N LYS A 33 3.38 17.05 12.51
CA LYS A 33 2.15 17.85 12.31
C LYS A 33 1.03 16.95 11.79
N PRO A 34 -0.23 17.12 12.24
CA PRO A 34 -1.33 16.36 11.67
C PRO A 34 -1.51 16.68 10.17
N ALA A 35 -2.11 15.77 9.43
CA ALA A 35 -2.53 16.01 8.06
C ALA A 35 -3.80 16.88 8.01
N ALA A 36 -4.70 16.64 8.95
CA ALA A 36 -5.90 17.42 9.23
C ALA A 36 -6.33 17.16 10.70
N VAL A 37 -7.16 18.06 11.25
CA VAL A 37 -7.83 17.87 12.54
C VAL A 37 -9.28 17.46 12.28
N VAL A 38 -9.78 16.47 13.01
CA VAL A 38 -11.15 15.97 12.91
C VAL A 38 -11.97 16.54 14.06
N ASP A 39 -12.85 17.49 13.76
CA ASP A 39 -13.69 18.15 14.78
C ASP A 39 -15.17 17.74 14.67
N GLN A 40 -15.55 17.01 13.63
CA GLN A 40 -16.93 16.59 13.31
C GLN A 40 -16.93 15.17 12.70
N PRO A 41 -18.10 14.52 12.57
CA PRO A 41 -18.18 13.22 11.90
C PRO A 41 -17.63 13.29 10.47
N LEU A 42 -16.82 12.30 10.09
CA LEU A 42 -16.22 12.22 8.77
C LEU A 42 -17.27 11.99 7.69
N THR A 43 -17.14 12.72 6.58
CA THR A 43 -17.94 12.57 5.36
C THR A 43 -17.03 12.65 4.14
N GLU A 44 -17.57 12.42 2.94
CA GLU A 44 -16.78 12.48 1.70
C GLU A 44 -16.16 13.87 1.44
N GLY A 45 -16.83 14.94 1.88
CA GLY A 45 -16.37 16.31 1.63
C GLY A 45 -16.23 16.59 0.14
N THR A 46 -15.02 16.94 -0.28
CA THR A 46 -14.65 17.18 -1.69
C THR A 46 -13.72 16.10 -2.24
N LEU A 47 -13.56 14.96 -1.54
CA LEU A 47 -12.79 13.85 -2.07
C LEU A 47 -13.53 13.25 -3.26
N ASP A 48 -12.83 13.12 -4.39
CA ASP A 48 -13.39 12.61 -5.64
C ASP A 48 -12.41 11.66 -6.32
N LEU A 49 -12.37 10.43 -5.83
CA LEU A 49 -11.50 9.39 -6.39
C LEU A 49 -11.96 8.92 -7.77
N LEU A 50 -13.23 9.15 -8.14
CA LEU A 50 -13.76 8.81 -9.46
C LEU A 50 -13.10 9.66 -10.54
N SER A 51 -13.13 10.99 -10.38
CA SER A 51 -12.48 11.91 -11.32
C SER A 51 -10.98 11.64 -11.45
N ASP A 52 -10.31 11.30 -10.35
CA ASP A 52 -8.89 10.93 -10.38
C ASP A 52 -8.62 9.63 -11.14
N CYS A 53 -9.46 8.61 -10.93
CA CYS A 53 -9.37 7.33 -11.60
C CYS A 53 -9.62 7.46 -13.10
N GLU A 54 -10.62 8.24 -13.51
CA GLU A 54 -10.91 8.54 -14.92
C GLU A 54 -9.74 9.27 -15.60
N ARG A 55 -9.16 10.28 -14.92
CA ARG A 55 -7.99 11.02 -15.42
C ARG A 55 -6.76 10.13 -15.55
N ALA A 56 -6.55 9.20 -14.61
CA ALA A 56 -5.47 8.21 -14.73
C ALA A 56 -5.75 7.23 -15.88
N GLY A 57 -7.00 6.78 -16.02
CA GLY A 57 -7.44 5.87 -17.08
C GLY A 57 -7.26 6.45 -18.47
N SER A 58 -7.47 7.76 -18.65
CA SER A 58 -7.35 8.42 -19.96
C SER A 58 -5.93 8.40 -20.54
N VAL A 59 -4.90 8.12 -19.73
CA VAL A 59 -3.50 8.07 -20.15
C VAL A 59 -2.83 6.71 -19.95
N ALA A 60 -3.52 5.74 -19.34
CA ALA A 60 -2.93 4.45 -18.97
C ALA A 60 -2.53 3.60 -20.19
N GLY A 61 -3.27 3.71 -21.29
CA GLY A 61 -3.00 2.94 -22.52
C GLY A 61 -3.24 1.42 -22.40
N GLY A 62 -3.86 0.96 -21.29
CA GLY A 62 -4.11 -0.45 -20.98
C GLY A 62 -4.84 -0.60 -19.64
N PRO A 63 -4.89 -1.82 -19.07
CA PRO A 63 -5.48 -2.06 -17.75
C PRO A 63 -4.85 -1.16 -16.67
N LEU A 64 -5.69 -0.37 -15.99
CA LEU A 64 -5.26 0.54 -14.94
C LEU A 64 -5.32 -0.14 -13.57
N LYS A 65 -4.20 -0.08 -12.83
CA LYS A 65 -4.18 -0.25 -11.37
C LYS A 65 -4.29 1.11 -10.70
N PHE A 66 -5.38 1.38 -10.00
CA PHE A 66 -5.60 2.61 -9.25
C PHE A 66 -5.27 2.39 -7.77
N THR A 67 -4.61 3.34 -7.11
CA THR A 67 -4.12 3.16 -5.74
C THR A 67 -4.77 4.14 -4.76
N VAL A 68 -5.06 3.66 -3.55
CA VAL A 68 -5.54 4.46 -2.43
C VAL A 68 -4.71 4.16 -1.19
N THR A 69 -4.53 5.15 -0.31
CA THR A 69 -3.86 4.91 0.98
C THR A 69 -4.80 4.19 1.93
N SER A 70 -4.28 3.23 2.71
CA SER A 70 -5.05 2.49 3.70
C SER A 70 -5.72 3.42 4.74
N PRO A 71 -6.91 3.03 5.24
CA PRO A 71 -7.58 3.78 6.30
C PRO A 71 -6.74 3.85 7.57
N TYR A 72 -6.00 2.78 7.90
CA TYR A 72 -5.14 2.74 9.08
C TYR A 72 -4.01 3.76 9.01
N MET A 73 -3.27 3.82 7.90
CA MET A 73 -2.24 4.85 7.71
C MET A 73 -2.85 6.25 7.79
N LEU A 74 -3.96 6.50 7.07
CA LEU A 74 -4.60 7.82 7.07
C LEU A 74 -5.04 8.25 8.48
N ALA A 75 -5.68 7.38 9.24
CA ALA A 75 -6.12 7.66 10.61
C ALA A 75 -4.95 8.03 11.52
N ARG A 76 -3.78 7.37 11.39
CA ARG A 76 -2.57 7.70 12.15
C ARG A 76 -2.00 9.09 11.85
N THR A 77 -2.41 9.72 10.76
CA THR A 77 -2.01 11.11 10.42
C THR A 77 -2.99 12.17 10.90
N LEU A 78 -4.12 11.79 11.50
CA LEU A 78 -5.15 12.72 11.95
C LEU A 78 -4.97 13.10 13.42
N LEU A 79 -5.31 14.35 13.75
CA LEU A 79 -5.57 14.73 15.14
C LEU A 79 -7.07 14.61 15.38
N ASP A 80 -7.46 13.68 16.24
CA ASP A 80 -8.86 13.48 16.61
C ASP A 80 -9.29 14.39 17.76
N LYS A 81 -10.35 15.17 17.52
CA LYS A 81 -11.07 16.01 18.48
C LYS A 81 -12.57 15.73 18.51
N HIS A 82 -13.01 14.67 17.81
CA HIS A 82 -14.43 14.33 17.67
C HIS A 82 -14.77 12.97 18.25
N TYR A 83 -14.10 11.91 17.79
CA TYR A 83 -14.46 10.53 18.12
C TYR A 83 -14.02 10.16 19.54
N GLY A 84 -12.80 10.55 19.92
CA GLY A 84 -12.23 10.20 21.22
C GLY A 84 -11.76 8.75 21.34
N ASP A 85 -11.98 7.94 20.30
CA ASP A 85 -11.53 6.56 20.16
C ASP A 85 -10.89 6.33 18.78
N PHE A 86 -9.77 5.61 18.76
CA PHE A 86 -9.01 5.41 17.53
C PHE A 86 -9.69 4.45 16.56
N GLU A 87 -10.35 3.40 17.06
CA GLU A 87 -11.06 2.45 16.21
C GLU A 87 -12.28 3.11 15.56
N GLU A 88 -13.03 3.93 16.30
CA GLU A 88 -14.14 4.70 15.73
C GLU A 88 -13.68 5.67 14.64
N LEU A 89 -12.60 6.43 14.88
CA LEU A 89 -11.99 7.29 13.87
C LEU A 89 -11.55 6.49 12.64
N LEU A 90 -10.85 5.38 12.86
CA LEU A 90 -10.36 4.50 11.80
C LEU A 90 -11.49 3.99 10.93
N MET A 91 -12.57 3.51 11.55
CA MET A 91 -13.73 3.01 10.81
C MET A 91 -14.46 4.16 10.08
N GLY A 92 -14.50 5.36 10.65
CA GLY A 92 -15.00 6.56 9.95
C GLY A 92 -14.22 6.87 8.67
N VAL A 93 -12.88 6.78 8.70
CA VAL A 93 -12.03 6.92 7.50
C VAL A 93 -12.31 5.79 6.50
N ALA A 94 -12.40 4.55 6.97
CA ALA A 94 -12.67 3.39 6.13
C ALA A 94 -14.03 3.50 5.41
N ASP A 95 -15.06 4.00 6.09
CA ASP A 95 -16.40 4.18 5.51
C ASP A 95 -16.44 5.26 4.41
N VAL A 96 -15.67 6.35 4.57
CA VAL A 96 -15.53 7.34 3.51
C VAL A 96 -14.82 6.73 2.30
N LEU A 97 -13.71 6.02 2.52
CA LEU A 97 -12.97 5.38 1.43
C LEU A 97 -13.80 4.29 0.71
N ALA A 98 -14.53 3.46 1.45
CA ALA A 98 -15.37 2.40 0.89
C ALA A 98 -16.43 2.95 -0.09
N LYS A 99 -17.00 4.13 0.21
CA LYS A 99 -17.92 4.82 -0.71
C LYS A 99 -17.21 5.34 -1.95
N GLN A 100 -15.99 5.86 -1.78
CA GLN A 100 -15.20 6.48 -2.85
C GLN A 100 -14.61 5.46 -3.85
N VAL A 101 -14.33 4.24 -3.40
CA VAL A 101 -13.76 3.18 -4.27
C VAL A 101 -14.82 2.41 -5.05
N LYS A 102 -16.09 2.62 -4.74
CA LYS A 102 -17.20 1.96 -5.41
C LYS A 102 -17.28 2.43 -6.87
N ASP A 103 -17.43 1.48 -7.79
CA ASP A 103 -17.62 1.70 -9.23
C ASP A 103 -16.50 2.50 -9.93
N LEU A 104 -15.28 2.53 -9.36
CA LEU A 104 -14.12 3.14 -10.01
C LEU A 104 -13.75 2.39 -11.30
N PRO A 105 -13.53 3.08 -12.44
CA PRO A 105 -13.23 2.46 -13.73
C PRO A 105 -11.76 2.03 -13.83
N CYS A 106 -11.36 1.07 -12.99
CA CYS A 106 -10.03 0.47 -12.98
C CYS A 106 -10.12 -1.06 -13.07
N ALA A 107 -9.06 -1.68 -13.59
CA ALA A 107 -8.94 -3.13 -13.65
C ALA A 107 -8.57 -3.71 -12.28
N CYS A 108 -7.80 -2.96 -11.50
CA CYS A 108 -7.36 -3.33 -10.16
C CYS A 108 -7.37 -2.11 -9.23
N LEU A 109 -7.94 -2.25 -8.04
CA LEU A 109 -7.78 -1.30 -6.95
C LEU A 109 -6.75 -1.83 -5.95
N GLN A 110 -5.71 -1.05 -5.67
CA GLN A 110 -4.71 -1.35 -4.66
C GLN A 110 -4.85 -0.45 -3.44
N VAL A 111 -4.88 -1.03 -2.24
CA VAL A 111 -4.76 -0.30 -0.97
C VAL A 111 -3.28 -0.33 -0.53
N ASP A 112 -2.69 0.83 -0.26
CA ASP A 112 -1.30 0.96 0.15
C ASP A 112 -1.19 1.14 1.68
N GLU A 113 -0.54 0.19 2.36
CA GLU A 113 -0.33 0.18 3.82
C GLU A 113 1.17 0.04 4.15
N ALA A 114 1.77 1.14 4.60
CA ALA A 114 3.21 1.22 4.92
C ALA A 114 3.51 1.38 6.42
N ASN A 115 2.49 1.26 7.28
CA ASN A 115 2.59 1.41 8.73
C ASN A 115 2.58 0.06 9.46
N ILE A 116 1.64 -0.82 9.08
CA ILE A 116 1.47 -2.15 9.72
C ILE A 116 2.73 -3.02 9.70
N PRO A 117 3.61 -2.98 8.67
CA PRO A 117 4.85 -3.73 8.73
C PRO A 117 5.77 -3.41 9.92
N GLY A 118 5.64 -2.22 10.52
CA GLY A 118 6.32 -1.84 11.76
C GLY A 118 5.45 -1.92 13.02
N ASN A 119 4.16 -2.22 12.88
CA ASN A 119 3.18 -2.29 13.97
C ASN A 119 2.28 -3.53 13.81
N PRO A 120 2.85 -4.76 13.77
CA PRO A 120 2.11 -5.98 13.47
C PRO A 120 0.99 -6.28 14.48
N THR A 121 1.11 -5.80 15.73
CA THR A 121 0.08 -5.95 16.77
C THR A 121 -1.25 -5.30 16.41
N ASP A 122 -1.23 -4.26 15.58
CA ASP A 122 -2.43 -3.55 15.13
C ASP A 122 -3.08 -4.23 13.91
N GLY A 123 -2.51 -5.35 13.45
CA GLY A 123 -2.94 -6.11 12.27
C GLY A 123 -4.44 -6.38 12.23
N PRO A 124 -5.06 -7.02 13.24
CA PRO A 124 -6.49 -7.33 13.21
C PRO A 124 -7.38 -6.09 13.05
N LEU A 125 -7.03 -4.99 13.72
CA LEU A 125 -7.75 -3.73 13.62
C LEU A 125 -7.59 -3.10 12.21
N ALA A 126 -6.37 -3.14 11.66
CA ALA A 126 -6.11 -2.65 10.32
C ALA A 126 -6.77 -3.51 9.23
N ALA A 127 -6.78 -4.84 9.37
CA ALA A 127 -7.46 -5.75 8.45
C ALA A 127 -8.95 -5.44 8.39
N LYS A 128 -9.60 -5.27 9.54
CA LYS A 128 -11.01 -4.86 9.62
C LYS A 128 -11.30 -3.58 8.82
N ALA A 129 -10.46 -2.57 8.95
CA ALA A 129 -10.62 -1.30 8.25
C ALA A 129 -10.28 -1.40 6.75
N ILE A 130 -9.21 -2.11 6.38
CA ILE A 130 -8.83 -2.34 4.97
C ILE A 130 -9.93 -3.15 4.26
N ASN A 131 -10.43 -4.22 4.89
CA ASN A 131 -11.49 -5.04 4.33
C ASN A 131 -12.78 -4.24 4.11
N ARG A 132 -13.11 -3.27 4.96
CA ARG A 132 -14.24 -2.35 4.72
C ARG A 132 -14.11 -1.62 3.38
N VAL A 133 -12.89 -1.20 3.00
CA VAL A 133 -12.62 -0.56 1.71
C VAL A 133 -12.67 -1.58 0.58
N LEU A 134 -12.01 -2.72 0.73
CA LEU A 134 -11.96 -3.80 -0.26
C LEU A 134 -13.36 -4.35 -0.59
N ASP A 135 -14.23 -4.48 0.41
CA ASP A 135 -15.62 -4.93 0.25
C ASP A 135 -16.49 -3.90 -0.49
N GLY A 136 -16.09 -2.62 -0.50
CA GLY A 136 -16.72 -1.57 -1.29
C GLY A 136 -16.39 -1.62 -2.79
N VAL A 137 -15.34 -2.35 -3.17
CA VAL A 137 -14.89 -2.48 -4.57
C VAL A 137 -15.88 -3.30 -5.38
N SER A 138 -16.26 -2.79 -6.54
CA SER A 138 -17.23 -3.42 -7.43
C SER A 138 -16.77 -4.80 -7.92
N LYS A 139 -17.75 -5.69 -8.13
CA LYS A 139 -17.48 -7.03 -8.66
C LYS A 139 -16.82 -6.93 -10.04
N GLY A 140 -15.81 -7.75 -10.29
CA GLY A 140 -15.06 -7.76 -11.55
C GLY A 140 -13.83 -6.85 -11.55
N THR A 141 -13.66 -5.96 -10.56
CA THR A 141 -12.41 -5.26 -10.31
C THR A 141 -11.54 -6.09 -9.36
N GLU A 142 -10.27 -6.28 -9.72
CA GLU A 142 -9.30 -6.99 -8.89
C GLU A 142 -8.92 -6.15 -7.66
N ARG A 143 -8.74 -6.80 -6.52
CA ARG A 143 -8.38 -6.20 -5.25
C ARG A 143 -6.93 -6.55 -4.92
N ALA A 144 -6.14 -5.54 -4.60
CA ALA A 144 -4.77 -5.70 -4.16
C ALA A 144 -4.49 -4.93 -2.87
N VAL A 145 -3.52 -5.41 -2.08
CA VAL A 145 -2.96 -4.63 -0.98
C VAL A 145 -1.44 -4.64 -1.07
N HIS A 146 -0.86 -3.45 -1.06
CA HIS A 146 0.58 -3.27 -1.04
C HIS A 146 1.09 -3.04 0.36
N PHE A 147 2.15 -3.76 0.70
CA PHE A 147 2.90 -3.60 1.93
C PHE A 147 4.38 -3.40 1.62
N CYS A 148 4.98 -2.42 2.28
CA CYS A 148 6.41 -2.15 2.22
C CYS A 148 6.95 -1.76 3.59
N PHE A 149 8.27 -1.85 3.75
CA PHE A 149 8.97 -1.42 4.96
C PHE A 149 9.42 0.04 4.86
N GLY A 150 8.82 0.79 3.94
CA GLY A 150 9.06 2.22 3.72
C GLY A 150 9.92 2.51 2.50
N ASN A 151 9.73 3.71 1.97
CA ASN A 151 10.54 4.28 0.89
C ASN A 151 10.77 5.79 1.07
N TYR A 152 10.58 6.33 2.28
CA TYR A 152 10.81 7.74 2.53
C TYR A 152 12.32 8.03 2.50
N GLY A 153 12.76 8.91 1.60
CA GLY A 153 14.19 9.16 1.44
C GLY A 153 14.98 7.98 0.83
N GLY A 154 14.28 6.99 0.25
CA GLY A 154 14.91 5.75 -0.21
C GLY A 154 15.36 4.84 0.93
N GLN A 155 14.79 5.00 2.13
CA GLN A 155 15.21 4.28 3.34
C GLN A 155 14.17 3.24 3.76
N VAL A 156 14.64 2.23 4.50
CA VAL A 156 13.79 1.38 5.34
C VAL A 156 13.36 2.19 6.56
N ILE A 157 12.05 2.32 6.74
CA ILE A 157 11.43 3.09 7.84
C ILE A 157 10.90 2.17 8.92
N GLN A 158 10.37 1.00 8.52
CA GLN A 158 9.76 0.05 9.43
C GLN A 158 10.73 -1.10 9.75
N THR A 159 10.71 -1.54 11.00
CA THR A 159 11.37 -2.78 11.43
C THR A 159 10.33 -3.90 11.51
N GLY A 160 10.61 -5.07 10.95
CA GLY A 160 9.70 -6.22 11.01
C GLY A 160 10.11 -7.31 10.03
N THR A 161 9.33 -8.39 10.00
CA THR A 161 9.47 -9.55 9.11
C THR A 161 8.11 -9.95 8.53
N TRP A 162 8.10 -10.62 7.38
CA TRP A 162 6.85 -11.12 6.80
C TRP A 162 6.19 -12.19 7.67
N ASP A 163 6.98 -13.02 8.37
CA ASP A 163 6.48 -14.06 9.28
C ASP A 163 5.53 -13.49 10.35
N ALA A 164 5.89 -12.35 10.93
CA ALA A 164 5.07 -11.68 11.94
C ALA A 164 3.72 -11.13 11.39
N LEU A 165 3.59 -11.02 10.07
CA LEU A 165 2.42 -10.46 9.40
C LEU A 165 1.51 -11.50 8.77
N ILE A 166 1.91 -12.78 8.70
CA ILE A 166 1.15 -13.82 7.99
C ILE A 166 -0.30 -13.91 8.44
N GLY A 167 -0.56 -13.88 9.76
CA GLY A 167 -1.91 -13.92 10.30
C GLY A 167 -2.77 -12.78 9.75
N PHE A 168 -2.25 -11.56 9.82
CA PHE A 168 -2.89 -10.36 9.27
C PHE A 168 -3.09 -10.43 7.75
N LEU A 169 -2.09 -10.86 6.98
CA LEU A 169 -2.20 -10.99 5.53
C LEU A 169 -3.33 -11.94 5.12
N ASN A 170 -3.50 -13.03 5.87
CA ASN A 170 -4.54 -14.04 5.63
C ASN A 170 -5.96 -13.57 6.00
N GLU A 171 -6.10 -12.48 6.76
CA GLU A 171 -7.40 -11.88 7.08
C GLU A 171 -7.93 -10.98 5.96
N LEU A 172 -7.10 -10.61 4.97
CA LEU A 172 -7.46 -9.63 3.94
C LEU A 172 -8.41 -10.21 2.86
N HIS A 173 -9.44 -9.44 2.51
CA HIS A 173 -10.38 -9.75 1.44
C HIS A 173 -9.84 -9.34 0.07
N VAL A 174 -8.70 -9.92 -0.31
CA VAL A 174 -7.89 -9.47 -1.44
C VAL A 174 -7.66 -10.61 -2.43
N ASP A 175 -7.51 -10.27 -3.72
CA ASP A 175 -7.17 -11.25 -4.76
C ASP A 175 -5.65 -11.51 -4.81
N HIS A 176 -4.83 -10.48 -4.60
CA HIS A 176 -3.38 -10.61 -4.52
C HIS A 176 -2.70 -9.58 -3.60
N LEU A 177 -1.53 -9.95 -3.08
CA LEU A 177 -0.66 -9.04 -2.33
C LEU A 177 0.41 -8.44 -3.24
N VAL A 178 0.95 -7.27 -2.86
CA VAL A 178 2.05 -6.59 -3.55
C VAL A 178 3.15 -6.29 -2.53
N LEU A 179 4.18 -7.12 -2.48
CA LEU A 179 5.10 -7.21 -1.33
C LEU A 179 6.52 -6.78 -1.66
N GLU A 180 7.11 -5.94 -0.81
CA GLU A 180 8.55 -5.64 -0.85
C GLU A 180 9.39 -6.89 -0.54
N LEU A 181 10.32 -7.26 -1.42
CA LEU A 181 11.19 -8.44 -1.27
C LEU A 181 12.61 -8.27 -1.81
N ALA A 182 12.86 -7.44 -2.83
CA ALA A 182 14.19 -7.31 -3.42
C ALA A 182 15.21 -6.72 -2.42
N HIS A 183 14.76 -5.86 -1.52
CA HIS A 183 15.53 -5.28 -0.42
C HIS A 183 15.24 -5.97 0.93
N ARG A 184 14.98 -7.29 0.94
CA ARG A 184 14.64 -8.07 2.15
C ARG A 184 15.53 -9.32 2.29
N PRO A 185 15.67 -9.88 3.50
CA PRO A 185 16.39 -11.14 3.71
C PRO A 185 15.66 -12.31 3.05
N ASP A 186 16.38 -13.40 2.79
CA ASP A 186 15.80 -14.60 2.15
C ASP A 186 14.70 -15.28 2.99
N ASP A 187 14.82 -15.24 4.32
CA ASP A 187 13.83 -15.82 5.25
C ASP A 187 12.43 -15.21 5.07
N ASP A 188 12.37 -13.96 4.60
CA ASP A 188 11.12 -13.24 4.35
C ASP A 188 10.37 -13.83 3.14
N LEU A 189 11.07 -14.42 2.17
CA LEU A 189 10.44 -15.17 1.07
C LEU A 189 9.90 -16.52 1.58
N GLU A 190 10.64 -17.21 2.44
CA GLU A 190 10.23 -18.49 3.05
C GLU A 190 8.94 -18.33 3.88
N ALA A 191 8.83 -17.24 4.63
CA ALA A 191 7.65 -16.93 5.43
C ALA A 191 6.35 -16.88 4.60
N LEU A 192 6.42 -16.44 3.34
CA LEU A 192 5.24 -16.31 2.48
C LEU A 192 4.59 -17.64 2.10
N LYS A 193 5.23 -18.79 2.39
CA LYS A 193 4.57 -20.10 2.36
C LYS A 193 3.34 -20.17 3.27
N GLY A 194 3.31 -19.36 4.33
CA GLY A 194 2.19 -19.26 5.26
C GLY A 194 0.99 -18.47 4.73
N VAL A 195 1.12 -17.75 3.61
CA VAL A 195 0.01 -17.01 3.01
C VAL A 195 -0.97 -17.97 2.36
N ASP A 196 -2.26 -17.81 2.65
CA ASP A 196 -3.35 -18.64 2.12
C ASP A 196 -3.26 -18.74 0.59
N SER A 197 -3.38 -19.96 0.09
CA SER A 197 -3.39 -20.30 -1.33
C SER A 197 -4.42 -19.53 -2.17
N ARG A 198 -5.53 -19.07 -1.56
CA ARG A 198 -6.52 -18.19 -2.24
C ARG A 198 -5.94 -16.86 -2.68
N ILE A 199 -4.93 -16.35 -1.97
CA ILE A 199 -4.33 -15.05 -2.22
C ILE A 199 -3.10 -15.27 -3.11
N LYS A 200 -3.07 -14.63 -4.29
CA LYS A 200 -1.87 -14.65 -5.15
C LYS A 200 -0.79 -13.73 -4.60
N LEU A 201 0.46 -14.04 -4.88
CA LEU A 201 1.59 -13.23 -4.44
C LEU A 201 2.12 -12.37 -5.59
N GLY A 202 2.19 -11.06 -5.36
CA GLY A 202 2.96 -10.11 -6.13
C GLY A 202 4.29 -9.87 -5.43
N LEU A 203 5.40 -10.06 -6.17
CA LEU A 203 6.74 -9.98 -5.60
C LEU A 203 7.52 -8.77 -6.11
N GLY A 204 8.08 -8.04 -5.15
CA GLY A 204 9.11 -7.04 -5.38
C GLY A 204 10.41 -7.68 -5.85
N VAL A 205 10.79 -7.45 -7.11
CA VAL A 205 12.02 -8.00 -7.72
C VAL A 205 12.97 -6.91 -8.21
N VAL A 206 12.60 -5.64 -8.01
CA VAL A 206 13.41 -4.46 -8.32
C VAL A 206 13.53 -3.63 -7.05
N ASP A 207 14.76 -3.37 -6.61
CA ASP A 207 15.05 -2.56 -5.44
C ASP A 207 14.95 -1.07 -5.83
N ILE A 208 13.99 -0.38 -5.23
CA ILE A 208 13.75 1.04 -5.50
C ILE A 208 14.52 2.00 -4.58
N LYS A 209 15.29 1.47 -3.63
CA LYS A 209 16.10 2.24 -2.66
C LYS A 209 17.49 2.57 -3.20
N VAL A 210 17.90 1.92 -4.29
CA VAL A 210 19.20 2.14 -4.94
C VAL A 210 19.06 2.57 -6.40
N ASN A 211 20.05 3.33 -6.88
CA ASN A 211 20.10 3.80 -8.28
C ASN A 211 20.59 2.73 -9.26
N GLN A 212 21.20 1.65 -8.76
CA GLN A 212 21.68 0.55 -9.59
C GLN A 212 20.49 -0.09 -10.31
N VAL A 213 20.58 -0.21 -11.63
CA VAL A 213 19.58 -0.92 -12.43
C VAL A 213 19.93 -2.41 -12.41
N GLU A 214 18.96 -3.25 -12.07
CA GLU A 214 19.07 -4.70 -12.09
C GLU A 214 19.28 -5.20 -13.51
N SER A 215 19.99 -6.33 -13.64
CA SER A 215 20.04 -7.06 -14.91
C SER A 215 18.78 -7.89 -15.14
N ALA A 216 18.47 -8.21 -16.40
CA ALA A 216 17.39 -9.13 -16.73
C ALA A 216 17.61 -10.50 -16.08
N ASP A 217 18.84 -11.03 -16.09
CA ASP A 217 19.18 -12.29 -15.44
C ASP A 217 18.99 -12.27 -13.93
N GLU A 218 19.30 -11.15 -13.26
CA GLU A 218 19.08 -11.00 -11.83
C GLU A 218 17.59 -11.07 -11.49
N ILE A 219 16.75 -10.39 -12.26
CA ILE A 219 15.30 -10.42 -12.09
C ILE A 219 14.77 -11.83 -12.38
N ALA A 220 15.18 -12.47 -13.47
CA ALA A 220 14.76 -13.83 -13.81
C ALA A 220 15.11 -14.83 -12.70
N ARG A 221 16.34 -14.76 -12.15
CA ARG A 221 16.77 -15.60 -11.03
C ARG A 221 15.95 -15.36 -9.75
N ARG A 222 15.57 -14.11 -9.47
CA ARG A 222 14.69 -13.79 -8.32
C ARG A 222 13.31 -14.45 -8.48
N ILE A 223 12.75 -14.43 -9.69
CA ILE A 223 11.46 -15.07 -9.99
C ILE A 223 11.58 -16.59 -9.87
N GLU A 224 12.61 -17.19 -10.47
CA GLU A 224 12.88 -18.63 -10.40
C GLU A 224 13.04 -19.10 -8.95
N LYS A 225 13.84 -18.38 -8.15
CA LYS A 225 13.99 -18.65 -6.72
C LYS A 225 12.64 -18.62 -5.99
N ALA A 226 11.84 -17.58 -6.25
CA ALA A 226 10.55 -17.43 -5.59
C ALA A 226 9.56 -18.54 -5.95
N GLU A 227 9.45 -18.91 -7.22
CA GLU A 227 8.61 -20.03 -7.66
C GLU A 227 9.11 -21.37 -7.11
N GLY A 228 10.43 -21.57 -7.02
CA GLY A 228 11.02 -22.76 -6.41
C GLY A 228 10.75 -22.89 -4.90
N VAL A 229 10.70 -21.76 -4.19
CA VAL A 229 10.40 -21.72 -2.74
C VAL A 229 8.89 -21.84 -2.50
N LEU A 230 8.09 -21.02 -3.16
CA LEU A 230 6.65 -20.87 -2.89
C LEU A 230 5.80 -21.97 -3.54
N GLY A 231 6.31 -22.57 -4.61
CA GLY A 231 5.60 -23.55 -5.43
C GLY A 231 5.03 -22.92 -6.72
N ASN A 232 4.96 -23.75 -7.76
CA ASN A 232 4.60 -23.31 -9.11
C ASN A 232 3.23 -22.63 -9.16
N GLY A 233 3.17 -21.43 -9.74
CA GLY A 233 1.95 -20.66 -9.94
C GLY A 233 1.47 -19.86 -8.72
N ARG A 234 2.27 -19.78 -7.65
CA ARG A 234 1.98 -18.90 -6.50
C ARG A 234 2.29 -17.43 -6.81
N VAL A 235 3.29 -17.16 -7.65
CA VAL A 235 3.65 -15.81 -8.07
C VAL A 235 2.72 -15.38 -9.20
N GLY A 236 1.72 -14.57 -8.85
CA GLY A 236 0.78 -14.01 -9.82
C GLY A 236 1.34 -12.79 -10.54
N TYR A 237 2.18 -12.01 -9.86
CA TYR A 237 2.69 -10.75 -10.35
C TYR A 237 4.14 -10.51 -9.91
N ILE A 238 4.86 -9.70 -10.68
CA ILE A 238 6.14 -9.14 -10.28
C ILE A 238 6.08 -7.61 -10.40
N HIS A 239 6.79 -6.92 -9.53
CA HIS A 239 6.80 -5.46 -9.50
C HIS A 239 8.10 -4.93 -8.86
N PRO A 240 8.33 -3.62 -8.88
CA PRO A 240 9.31 -2.99 -8.00
C PRO A 240 8.85 -3.01 -6.55
N ASP A 241 9.79 -3.04 -5.60
CA ASP A 241 9.51 -3.14 -4.16
C ASP A 241 8.51 -2.09 -3.64
N CYS A 242 8.50 -0.89 -4.22
CA CYS A 242 7.59 0.20 -3.89
C CYS A 242 7.53 1.19 -5.08
N GLY A 243 6.77 2.28 -4.95
CA GLY A 243 6.74 3.36 -5.94
C GLY A 243 8.10 4.03 -6.18
N PHE A 244 8.31 4.55 -7.40
CA PHE A 244 9.59 5.12 -7.85
C PHE A 244 9.89 6.56 -7.41
N TRP A 245 9.10 7.15 -6.50
CA TRP A 245 9.17 8.59 -6.19
C TRP A 245 10.58 9.07 -5.81
N MET A 246 11.40 8.21 -5.22
CA MET A 246 12.77 8.55 -4.80
C MET A 246 13.83 8.45 -5.90
N LEU A 247 13.50 7.86 -7.05
CA LEU A 247 14.45 7.66 -8.15
C LEU A 247 14.30 8.73 -9.23
N LYS A 248 15.40 9.01 -9.92
CA LYS A 248 15.36 9.83 -11.14
C LYS A 248 14.62 9.08 -12.23
N ARG A 249 13.84 9.81 -13.04
CA ARG A 249 13.05 9.24 -14.14
C ARG A 249 13.84 8.29 -15.04
N SER A 250 15.06 8.66 -15.43
CA SER A 250 15.92 7.82 -16.27
C SER A 250 16.33 6.49 -15.62
N VAL A 251 16.40 6.43 -14.29
CA VAL A 251 16.66 5.19 -13.55
C VAL A 251 15.38 4.35 -13.51
N SER A 252 14.24 4.96 -13.21
CA SER A 252 12.93 4.30 -13.19
C SER A 252 12.59 3.67 -14.54
N ASP A 253 12.78 4.40 -15.64
CA ASP A 253 12.51 3.91 -17.00
C ASP A 253 13.36 2.67 -17.32
N ARG A 254 14.65 2.68 -16.93
CA ARG A 254 15.56 1.55 -17.14
C ARG A 254 15.23 0.35 -16.25
N LYS A 255 14.83 0.58 -15.00
CA LYS A 255 14.37 -0.48 -14.08
C LYS A 255 13.10 -1.15 -14.59
N ILE A 256 12.14 -0.39 -15.12
CA ILE A 256 10.93 -0.96 -15.74
C ILE A 256 11.28 -1.75 -17.00
N ALA A 257 12.18 -1.26 -17.86
CA ALA A 257 12.63 -2.01 -19.02
C ALA A 257 13.31 -3.35 -18.62
N ALA A 258 14.16 -3.32 -17.59
CA ALA A 258 14.81 -4.52 -17.05
C ALA A 258 13.79 -5.50 -16.45
N LEU A 259 12.77 -5.02 -15.74
CA LEU A 259 11.68 -5.84 -15.18
C LEU A 259 10.98 -6.65 -16.27
N VAL A 260 10.63 -6.00 -17.38
CA VAL A 260 9.99 -6.69 -18.52
C VAL A 260 10.95 -7.70 -19.15
N ALA A 261 12.20 -7.33 -19.37
CA ALA A 261 13.20 -8.22 -19.96
C ALA A 261 13.47 -9.46 -19.09
N GLY A 262 13.60 -9.29 -17.76
CA GLY A 262 13.80 -10.40 -16.82
C GLY A 262 12.60 -11.33 -16.73
N ARG A 263 11.38 -10.78 -16.78
CA ARG A 263 10.15 -11.59 -16.88
C ARG A 263 10.11 -12.42 -18.15
N ASN A 264 10.41 -11.82 -19.29
CA ASN A 264 10.40 -12.53 -20.57
C ASN A 264 11.46 -13.63 -20.58
N LEU A 265 12.65 -13.36 -20.04
CA LEU A 265 13.71 -14.35 -19.90
C LEU A 265 13.27 -15.53 -19.04
N PHE A 266 12.62 -15.29 -17.90
CA PHE A 266 12.08 -16.36 -17.04
C PHE A 266 10.99 -17.19 -17.71
N LEU A 267 10.11 -16.55 -18.49
CA LEU A 267 9.00 -17.22 -19.18
C LEU A 267 9.41 -17.81 -20.54
N GLU A 268 10.67 -17.66 -20.96
CA GLU A 268 11.16 -18.08 -22.27
C GLU A 268 10.37 -17.45 -23.46
N LEU A 269 10.02 -16.15 -23.34
CA LEU A 269 9.25 -15.37 -24.34
C LEU A 269 10.09 -14.53 -25.29
#